data_AF-A0A371P6V1-F1
#
_entry.id   AF-A0A371P6V1-F1
#
_cell.length_a   1.000
_cell.length_b   1.000
_cell.length_c   1.000
_cell.angle_alpha   90.00
_cell.angle_beta   90.00
_cell.angle_gamma   90.00
#
_symmetry.space_group_name_H-M   'P 1'
#
loop_
_entity.id
_entity.type
_entity.pdbx_description
1 polymer ?
#
loop_
_entity_poly.entity_id
_entity_poly.type
_entity_poly.pdbx_seq_one_letter_code
_entity_poly.pdbx_strand_id
1 'polypeptide(L)'
;MGRDRSKPLRKDWEECKIQIMKEALLAKVQQHSSIKSILLFTGDCTLVEHTTNDAYWDDGGNGQGQNMLGKLLIEIRNDLDEHIPEFYPPQWIAFPDYPPFSMGWRMGAGEDYIMYLSEWRGKQSPEALKE
;
A
#
# COMPACT_ATOMS: atom_id res chain seq x y z
N MET A 1 2.21 -11.46 -26.15
CA MET A 1 3.15 -12.61 -26.15
C MET A 1 3.15 -13.43 -24.85
N GLY A 2 2.72 -12.91 -23.68
CA GLY A 2 2.76 -13.66 -22.40
C GLY A 2 1.49 -14.40 -21.96
N ARG A 3 0.33 -14.17 -22.60
CA ARG A 3 -0.95 -14.85 -22.27
C ARG A 3 -1.15 -16.19 -22.97
N ASP A 4 -0.27 -16.51 -23.92
CA ASP A 4 -0.38 -17.71 -24.73
C ASP A 4 0.22 -18.91 -24.00
N ARG A 5 -0.64 -19.80 -23.50
CA ARG A 5 -0.26 -21.03 -22.79
C ARG A 5 0.25 -22.13 -23.72
N SER A 6 0.19 -21.94 -25.04
CA SER A 6 0.78 -22.90 -26.00
C SER A 6 2.31 -22.85 -26.00
N LYS A 7 2.90 -21.79 -25.46
CA LYS A 7 4.35 -21.66 -25.31
C LYS A 7 4.84 -22.49 -24.12
N PRO A 8 6.05 -23.09 -24.21
CA PRO A 8 6.59 -23.88 -23.13
C PRO A 8 6.78 -23.01 -21.88
N LEU A 9 6.10 -23.40 -20.81
CA LEU A 9 6.27 -22.84 -19.48
C LEU A 9 7.36 -23.60 -18.72
N ARG A 10 7.89 -22.95 -17.70
CA ARG A 10 8.78 -23.60 -16.71
C ARG A 10 8.02 -24.76 -16.05
N LYS A 11 8.67 -25.90 -15.84
CA LYS A 11 8.01 -27.13 -15.36
C LYS A 11 7.41 -26.99 -13.95
N ASP A 12 8.04 -26.20 -13.10
CA ASP A 12 7.68 -25.86 -11.71
C ASP A 12 6.90 -24.53 -11.63
N TRP A 13 6.34 -24.03 -12.74
CA TRP A 13 5.68 -22.72 -12.78
C TRP A 13 4.54 -22.59 -11.75
N GLU A 14 3.69 -23.60 -11.64
CA GLU A 14 2.55 -23.56 -10.70
C GLU A 14 2.99 -23.53 -9.22
N GLU A 15 4.18 -24.05 -8.92
CA GLU A 15 4.76 -24.06 -7.58
C GLU A 15 5.50 -22.74 -7.28
N CYS A 16 6.21 -22.17 -8.26
CA CYS A 16 7.06 -21.00 -8.04
C CYS A 16 6.39 -19.65 -8.33
N LYS A 17 5.25 -19.61 -9.03
CA LYS A 17 4.57 -18.36 -9.45
C LYS A 17 4.28 -17.41 -8.28
N ILE A 18 3.91 -17.95 -7.10
CA ILE A 18 3.59 -17.15 -5.91
C ILE A 18 4.87 -16.47 -5.39
N GLN A 19 5.95 -17.23 -5.25
CA GLN A 19 7.23 -16.72 -4.75
C GLN A 19 7.80 -15.65 -5.68
N ILE A 20 7.79 -15.90 -7.00
CA ILE A 20 8.24 -14.94 -8.01
C ILE A 20 7.40 -13.66 -7.95
N MET A 21 6.08 -13.79 -7.78
CA MET A 21 5.21 -12.62 -7.68
C MET A 21 5.47 -11.84 -6.39
N LYS A 22 5.65 -12.52 -5.25
CA LYS A 22 5.99 -11.90 -3.97
C LYS A 22 7.29 -11.10 -4.08
N GLU A 23 8.35 -11.69 -4.66
CA GLU A 23 9.63 -11.01 -4.88
C GLU A 23 9.50 -9.76 -5.77
N ALA A 24 8.74 -9.86 -6.87
CA ALA A 24 8.52 -8.72 -7.76
C ALA A 24 7.71 -7.59 -7.10
N LEU A 25 6.68 -7.93 -6.32
CA LEU A 25 5.89 -6.96 -5.57
C LEU A 25 6.73 -6.28 -4.48
N LEU A 26 7.52 -7.06 -3.74
CA LEU A 26 8.42 -6.54 -2.72
C LEU A 26 9.43 -5.56 -3.34
N ALA A 27 10.05 -5.94 -4.46
CA ALA A 27 10.96 -5.06 -5.20
C ALA A 27 10.27 -3.76 -5.64
N LYS A 28 9.04 -3.86 -6.18
CA LYS A 28 8.24 -2.69 -6.58
C LYS A 28 7.97 -1.75 -5.40
N VAL A 29 7.61 -2.29 -4.25
CA VAL A 29 7.31 -1.47 -3.05
C VAL A 29 8.59 -0.86 -2.47
N GLN A 30 9.69 -1.60 -2.44
CA GLN A 30 10.98 -1.11 -1.95
C GLN A 30 11.60 -0.04 -2.85
N GLN A 31 11.42 -0.15 -4.17
CA GLN A 31 11.96 0.82 -5.14
C GLN A 31 11.18 2.14 -5.18
N HIS A 32 9.92 2.14 -4.73
CA HIS A 32 9.02 3.30 -4.86
C HIS A 32 8.38 3.67 -3.51
N SER A 33 8.97 4.66 -2.83
CA SER A 33 8.51 5.21 -1.54
C SER A 33 7.03 5.64 -1.55
N SER A 34 6.57 6.22 -2.65
CA SER A 34 5.16 6.61 -2.83
C SER A 34 4.21 5.40 -2.80
N ILE A 35 4.59 4.28 -3.42
CA ILE A 35 3.79 3.05 -3.42
C ILE A 35 3.80 2.42 -2.02
N LYS A 36 4.96 2.41 -1.34
CA LYS A 36 5.07 1.96 0.05
C LYS A 36 4.13 2.75 0.96
N SER A 37 4.15 4.09 0.84
CA SER A 37 3.25 5.00 1.56
C SER A 37 1.79 4.64 1.34
N ILE A 38 1.37 4.50 0.07
CA ILE A 38 -0.02 4.17 -0.27
C ILE A 38 -0.42 2.81 0.31
N LEU A 39 0.43 1.81 0.22
CA LEU A 39 0.16 0.47 0.73
C LEU A 39 -0.03 0.48 2.25
N LEU A 40 0.85 1.17 2.99
CA LEU A 40 0.74 1.31 4.44
C LEU A 40 -0.47 2.15 4.86
N PHE A 41 -0.81 3.18 4.08
CA PHE A 41 -1.98 4.03 4.33
C PHE A 41 -3.31 3.26 4.25
N THR A 42 -3.34 2.10 3.58
CA THR A 42 -4.52 1.22 3.60
C THR A 42 -4.83 0.66 4.99
N GLY A 43 -3.89 0.75 5.95
CA GLY A 43 -4.08 0.33 7.34
C GLY A 43 -4.50 -1.13 7.42
N ASP A 44 -5.58 -1.42 8.12
CA ASP A 44 -6.12 -2.78 8.27
C ASP A 44 -7.13 -3.17 7.17
N CYS A 45 -7.32 -2.33 6.15
CA CYS A 45 -8.26 -2.62 5.07
C CYS A 45 -7.85 -3.88 4.31
N THR A 46 -8.85 -4.66 3.91
CA THR A 46 -8.64 -5.79 2.99
C THR A 46 -8.48 -5.25 1.57
N LEU A 47 -7.41 -5.67 0.89
CA LEU A 47 -7.14 -5.33 -0.49
C LEU A 47 -7.71 -6.40 -1.42
N VAL A 48 -8.56 -5.98 -2.35
CA VAL A 48 -9.18 -6.84 -3.36
C VAL A 48 -8.89 -6.26 -4.73
N GLU A 49 -8.18 -7.02 -5.56
CA GLU A 49 -8.19 -6.75 -7.00
C GLU A 49 -9.55 -7.19 -7.54
N HIS A 50 -10.20 -6.35 -8.34
CA HIS A 50 -11.53 -6.61 -8.89
C HIS A 50 -11.54 -6.46 -10.42
N THR A 51 -11.41 -7.58 -11.11
CA THR A 51 -11.43 -7.72 -12.55
C THR A 51 -12.01 -9.08 -12.94
N THR A 52 -12.70 -9.11 -14.08
CA THR A 52 -13.25 -10.36 -14.65
C THR A 52 -12.21 -11.21 -15.37
N ASN A 53 -10.94 -10.80 -15.36
CA ASN A 53 -9.93 -11.33 -16.29
C ASN A 53 -9.15 -12.52 -15.73
N ASP A 54 -9.02 -12.64 -14.41
CA ASP A 54 -8.20 -13.68 -13.79
C ASP A 54 -8.73 -14.11 -12.41
N ALA A 55 -9.41 -15.25 -12.32
CA ALA A 55 -9.95 -15.71 -11.03
C ALA A 55 -8.90 -16.24 -10.03
N TYR A 56 -7.62 -16.30 -10.38
CA TYR A 56 -6.56 -16.75 -9.48
C TYR A 56 -5.88 -15.56 -8.79
N TRP A 57 -5.44 -14.56 -9.56
CA TRP A 57 -4.80 -13.38 -8.97
C TRP A 57 -5.83 -12.38 -8.41
N ASP A 58 -7.02 -12.36 -8.99
CA ASP A 58 -8.12 -11.44 -8.71
C ASP A 58 -9.30 -12.18 -8.03
N ASP A 59 -10.35 -11.44 -7.67
CA ASP A 59 -11.65 -11.93 -7.22
C ASP A 59 -12.58 -12.40 -8.38
N GLY A 60 -12.13 -12.28 -9.63
CA GLY A 60 -12.85 -12.78 -10.81
C GLY A 60 -14.10 -11.97 -11.18
N GLY A 61 -14.27 -10.77 -10.62
CA GLY A 61 -15.37 -9.85 -10.89
C GLY A 61 -16.70 -10.23 -10.25
N ASN A 62 -16.81 -11.43 -9.69
CA ASN A 62 -17.98 -11.93 -8.95
C ASN A 62 -17.66 -12.21 -7.47
N GLY A 63 -16.44 -11.89 -7.02
CA GLY A 63 -15.98 -12.11 -5.65
C GLY A 63 -15.62 -13.57 -5.33
N GLN A 64 -15.63 -14.49 -6.30
CA GLN A 64 -15.32 -15.91 -6.09
C GLN A 64 -13.88 -16.31 -6.42
N GLY A 65 -13.11 -15.39 -7.01
CA GLY A 65 -11.69 -15.58 -7.29
C GLY A 65 -10.85 -15.65 -6.01
N GLN A 66 -9.61 -16.09 -6.15
CA GLN A 66 -8.73 -16.31 -5.00
C GLN A 66 -8.12 -15.03 -4.45
N ASN A 67 -8.10 -13.94 -5.22
CA ASN A 67 -7.50 -12.65 -4.85
C ASN A 67 -6.08 -12.84 -4.28
N MET A 68 -5.27 -13.69 -4.92
CA MET A 68 -3.92 -13.99 -4.45
C MET A 68 -3.03 -12.75 -4.48
N LEU A 69 -3.27 -11.81 -5.40
CA LEU A 69 -2.53 -10.56 -5.47
C LEU A 69 -2.79 -9.68 -4.24
N GLY A 70 -4.07 -9.47 -3.89
CA GLY A 70 -4.45 -8.71 -2.70
C GLY A 70 -3.90 -9.32 -1.42
N LYS A 71 -3.95 -10.66 -1.29
CA LYS A 71 -3.37 -11.39 -0.16
C LYS A 71 -1.86 -11.16 -0.03
N LEU A 72 -1.11 -11.26 -1.13
CA LEU A 72 0.34 -11.00 -1.12
C LEU A 72 0.67 -9.56 -0.77
N LEU A 73 -0.12 -8.59 -1.24
CA LEU A 73 0.07 -7.18 -0.88
C LEU A 73 -0.16 -6.92 0.60
N ILE A 74 -1.17 -7.55 1.20
CA ILE A 74 -1.42 -7.49 2.65
C ILE A 74 -0.27 -8.14 3.43
N GLU A 75 0.20 -9.30 2.98
CA GLU A 75 1.35 -9.98 3.60
C GLU A 75 2.60 -9.07 3.57
N ILE A 76 2.93 -8.51 2.39
CA ILE A 76 4.03 -7.55 2.24
C ILE A 76 3.82 -6.32 3.13
N ARG A 77 2.60 -5.78 3.21
CA ARG A 77 2.27 -4.63 4.07
C ARG A 77 2.61 -4.92 5.53
N ASN A 78 2.25 -6.10 6.02
CA ASN A 78 2.49 -6.49 7.41
C ASN A 78 3.97 -6.75 7.70
N ASP A 79 4.76 -7.12 6.68
CA ASP A 79 6.21 -7.34 6.78
C ASP A 79 7.02 -6.04 6.67
N LEU A 80 6.40 -4.90 6.32
CA LEU A 80 7.10 -3.63 6.13
C LEU A 80 7.14 -2.81 7.42
N ASP A 81 8.34 -2.30 7.74
CA ASP A 81 8.50 -1.28 8.79
C ASP A 81 7.74 0.00 8.42
N GLU A 82 7.26 0.72 9.45
CA GLU A 82 6.64 2.04 9.33
C GLU A 82 7.43 2.94 8.38
N HIS A 83 6.73 3.50 7.41
CA HIS A 83 7.33 4.41 6.45
C HIS A 83 6.92 5.82 6.81
N ILE A 84 7.93 6.69 6.92
CA ILE A 84 7.73 8.13 7.04
C ILE A 84 7.59 8.68 5.61
N PRO A 85 6.39 9.09 5.15
CA PRO A 85 6.21 9.67 3.82
C PRO A 85 7.10 10.90 3.58
N GLU A 86 7.53 11.07 2.33
CA GLU A 86 8.37 12.19 1.89
C GLU A 86 7.66 13.56 2.01
N PHE A 87 6.33 13.56 2.04
CA PHE A 87 5.48 14.74 2.15
C PHE A 87 4.28 14.46 3.05
N TYR A 88 4.01 15.37 3.98
CA TYR A 88 2.83 15.33 4.84
C TYR A 88 1.87 16.46 4.44
N PRO A 89 0.68 16.14 3.89
CA PRO A 89 -0.31 17.16 3.60
C PRO A 89 -0.84 17.86 4.88
N PRO A 90 -1.45 19.05 4.75
CA PRO A 90 -2.15 19.64 5.87
C PRO A 90 -3.24 18.72 6.45
N GLN A 91 -3.49 18.86 7.75
CA GLN A 91 -4.38 18.00 8.54
C GLN A 91 -5.78 17.84 7.93
N TRP A 92 -6.36 18.93 7.37
CA TRP A 92 -7.70 18.91 6.76
C TRP A 92 -7.76 18.18 5.42
N ILE A 93 -6.62 17.93 4.77
CA ILE A 93 -6.53 17.11 3.56
C ILE A 93 -6.33 15.64 3.94
N ALA A 94 -5.47 15.38 4.93
CA ALA A 94 -5.18 14.03 5.39
C ALA A 94 -6.35 13.39 6.15
N PHE A 95 -7.07 14.18 6.95
CA PHE A 95 -8.19 13.74 7.78
C PHE A 95 -9.39 14.68 7.61
N PRO A 96 -10.04 14.68 6.43
CA PRO A 96 -11.16 15.59 6.16
C PRO A 96 -12.35 15.36 7.11
N ASP A 97 -12.48 14.13 7.62
CA ASP A 97 -13.57 13.73 8.49
C ASP A 97 -13.24 13.84 9.99
N TYR A 98 -12.07 14.38 10.36
CA TYR A 98 -11.71 14.55 11.77
C TYR A 98 -12.00 15.98 12.24
N PRO A 99 -13.03 16.18 13.09
CA PRO A 99 -13.23 17.45 13.77
C PRO A 99 -12.00 17.86 14.59
N PRO A 100 -11.71 19.16 14.76
CA PRO A 100 -10.54 19.65 15.50
C PRO A 100 -10.37 19.13 16.94
N PHE A 101 -11.44 18.61 17.56
CA PHE A 101 -11.44 18.09 18.92
C PHE A 101 -11.82 16.61 19.02
N SER A 102 -11.76 15.88 17.91
CA SER A 102 -12.07 14.44 17.89
C SER A 102 -11.07 13.63 18.73
N MET A 103 -11.51 12.48 19.24
CA MET A 103 -10.62 11.56 19.97
C MET A 103 -9.48 11.06 19.09
N GLY A 104 -9.68 11.02 17.77
CA GLY A 104 -8.69 10.57 16.79
C GLY A 104 -7.43 11.44 16.73
N TRP A 105 -7.49 12.71 17.16
CA TRP A 105 -6.31 13.57 17.31
C TRP A 105 -5.53 13.34 18.61
N ARG A 106 -6.12 12.64 19.59
CA ARG A 106 -5.56 12.49 20.95
C ARG A 106 -5.15 11.07 21.32
N MET A 107 -5.70 10.06 20.65
CA MET A 107 -5.49 8.63 20.94
C MET A 107 -5.69 7.76 19.67
N GLY A 108 -5.35 8.26 18.49
CA GLY A 108 -5.64 7.57 17.23
C GLY A 108 -4.73 8.03 16.09
N ALA A 109 -5.09 7.68 14.86
CA ALA A 109 -4.24 7.94 13.69
C ALA A 109 -3.84 9.43 13.49
N GLY A 110 -4.62 10.37 14.04
CA GLY A 110 -4.29 11.79 14.00
C GLY A 110 -3.16 12.19 14.96
N GLU A 111 -2.98 11.46 16.06
CA GLU A 111 -1.88 11.69 17.02
C GLU A 111 -0.54 11.39 16.37
N ASP A 112 -0.37 10.18 15.86
CA ASP A 112 0.84 9.75 15.14
C ASP A 112 1.12 10.67 13.96
N TYR A 113 0.08 11.03 13.20
CA TYR A 113 0.21 11.94 12.08
C TYR A 113 0.74 13.32 12.48
N ILE A 114 0.24 13.91 13.58
CA ILE A 114 0.72 15.21 14.06
C ILE A 114 2.18 15.11 14.50
N MET A 115 2.56 14.01 15.17
CA MET A 115 3.94 13.77 15.58
C MET A 115 4.88 13.75 14.37
N TYR A 116 4.55 12.94 13.36
CA TYR A 116 5.36 12.85 12.16
C TYR A 116 5.34 14.12 11.30
N LEU A 117 4.19 14.79 11.19
CA LEU A 117 4.06 16.08 10.51
C LEU A 117 4.97 17.14 11.16
N SER A 118 5.02 17.19 12.49
CA SER A 118 5.89 18.10 13.24
C SER A 118 7.37 17.82 12.94
N GLU A 119 7.77 16.53 12.95
CA GLU A 119 9.14 16.13 12.62
C GLU A 119 9.50 16.48 11.16
N TRP A 120 8.59 16.21 10.23
CA TRP A 120 8.76 16.53 8.81
C TRP A 120 8.85 18.03 8.57
N ARG A 121 8.00 18.85 9.21
CA ARG A 121 8.07 20.32 9.13
C ARG A 121 9.40 20.85 9.67
N GLY A 122 9.92 20.27 10.75
CA GLY A 122 11.21 20.65 11.33
C GLY A 122 12.40 20.43 10.39
N LYS A 123 12.27 19.54 9.40
CA LYS A 123 13.30 19.26 8.38
C LYS A 123 13.24 20.20 7.17
N GLN A 124 12.20 21.05 7.05
CA GLN A 124 12.02 21.93 5.90
C GLN A 124 12.89 23.19 5.98
N SER A 125 13.20 23.78 4.82
CA SER A 125 13.94 25.04 4.78
C SER A 125 13.08 26.22 5.28
N PRO A 126 13.70 27.33 5.76
CA PRO A 126 12.96 28.52 6.17
C PRO A 126 12.06 29.10 5.07
N GLU A 127 12.42 28.91 3.80
CA GLU A 127 11.64 29.33 2.65
C GLU A 127 10.41 28.45 2.44
N ALA A 128 10.54 27.13 2.64
CA ALA A 128 9.43 26.18 2.53
C ALA A 128 8.42 26.31 3.69
N LEU A 129 8.83 26.90 4.81
CA LEU A 129 7.98 27.17 5.98
C LEU A 129 7.26 28.53 5.93
N LYS A 130 7.56 29.39 4.94
CA LYS A 130 6.82 30.63 4.73
C LYS A 130 5.52 30.30 4.01
N GLU A 131 4.41 30.46 4.74
CA GLU A 131 3.04 30.41 4.20
C GLU A 131 2.70 31.64 3.35
#